data_AF-A0A6P7S7H3-F1
#
_entry.id   AF-A0A6P7S7H3-F1
#
_cell.length_a   1.000
_cell.length_b   1.000
_cell.length_c   1.000
_cell.angle_alpha   90.00
_cell.angle_beta   90.00
_cell.angle_gamma   90.00
#
_symmetry.space_group_name_H-M   'P 1'
#
loop_
_entity.id
_entity.type
_entity.pdbx_description
1 polymer ?
#
loop_
_entity_poly.entity_id
_entity_poly.type
_entity_poly.pdbx_seq_one_letter_code
_entity_poly.pdbx_strand_id
1 'polypeptide(L)'
;MGVHQLRSKEVIAEEVSEKYPHFRTYAQCQNRAFTLGSLTFLAMASGIYIAQELMRSKLPFGRNGFLLAPVFLGCLSGYFITQHNTRLCQQMWVSLEEKQPVTTSESEKLTQDSH
;
A
#
# COMPACT_ATOMS: atom_id res chain seq x y z
N MET A 1 -13.41 -27.07 -12.36
CA MET A 1 -13.82 -25.69 -12.71
C MET A 1 -12.71 -24.64 -12.58
N GLY A 2 -11.63 -24.86 -11.81
CA GLY A 2 -10.57 -23.85 -11.64
C GLY A 2 -9.63 -23.63 -12.85
N VAL A 3 -9.35 -24.69 -13.64
CA VAL A 3 -8.37 -24.63 -14.74
C VAL A 3 -8.82 -23.72 -15.90
N HIS A 4 -10.10 -23.74 -16.26
CA HIS A 4 -10.65 -22.87 -17.30
C HIS A 4 -10.62 -21.38 -16.90
N GLN A 5 -10.85 -21.09 -15.61
CA GLN A 5 -10.82 -19.72 -15.09
C GLN A 5 -9.41 -19.14 -15.05
N LEU A 6 -8.42 -19.96 -14.66
CA LEU A 6 -7.01 -19.55 -14.67
C LEU A 6 -6.55 -19.21 -16.10
N ARG A 7 -6.86 -20.09 -17.06
CA ARG A 7 -6.53 -19.88 -18.47
C ARG A 7 -7.17 -18.61 -19.04
N SER A 8 -8.44 -18.34 -18.73
CA SER A 8 -9.07 -17.07 -19.15
C SER A 8 -8.39 -15.84 -18.55
N LYS A 9 -7.94 -15.89 -17.29
CA LYS A 9 -7.22 -14.76 -16.67
C LYS A 9 -5.84 -14.55 -17.27
N GLU A 10 -5.14 -15.63 -17.62
CA GLU A 10 -3.85 -15.56 -18.30
C GLU A 10 -3.98 -14.91 -19.68
N VAL A 11 -4.94 -15.34 -20.50
CA VAL A 11 -5.19 -14.75 -21.84
C VAL A 11 -5.47 -13.25 -21.75
N ILE A 12 -6.31 -12.83 -20.81
CA ILE A 12 -6.63 -11.40 -20.61
C ILE A 12 -5.38 -10.63 -20.15
N ALA A 13 -4.55 -11.22 -19.27
CA ALA A 13 -3.33 -10.58 -18.79
C ALA A 13 -2.25 -10.46 -19.88
N GLU A 14 -2.24 -11.36 -20.85
CA GLU A 14 -1.37 -11.27 -22.02
C GLU A 14 -1.87 -10.20 -23.00
N GLU A 15 -3.16 -10.17 -23.32
CA GLU A 15 -3.78 -9.17 -24.20
C GLU A 15 -3.59 -7.73 -23.66
N VAL A 16 -3.78 -7.53 -22.35
CA VAL A 16 -3.56 -6.23 -21.70
C VAL A 16 -2.07 -5.87 -21.70
N SER A 17 -1.17 -6.84 -21.56
CA SER A 17 0.27 -6.61 -21.57
C SER A 17 0.79 -6.25 -22.96
N GLU A 18 0.19 -6.79 -24.01
CA GLU A 18 0.52 -6.46 -25.40
C GLU A 18 0.08 -5.02 -25.72
N LYS A 19 -1.10 -4.62 -25.22
CA LYS A 19 -1.63 -3.27 -25.42
C LYS A 19 -0.98 -2.19 -24.55
N TYR A 20 -0.51 -2.57 -23.36
CA TYR A 20 0.12 -1.67 -22.39
C TYR A 20 1.36 -2.33 -21.77
N PRO A 21 2.52 -2.28 -22.44
CA PRO A 21 3.72 -3.02 -22.04
C PRO A 21 4.26 -2.60 -20.66
N HIS A 22 4.02 -1.35 -20.25
CA HIS A 22 4.46 -0.84 -18.95
C HIS A 22 3.44 -1.08 -17.83
N PHE A 23 2.21 -1.55 -18.14
CA PHE A 23 1.10 -1.75 -17.17
C PHE A 23 1.47 -2.62 -16.01
N ARG A 24 2.26 -3.65 -16.31
CA ARG A 24 2.73 -4.61 -15.32
C ARG A 24 3.60 -3.95 -14.25
N THR A 25 4.45 -2.99 -14.59
CA THR A 25 5.34 -2.33 -13.62
C THR A 25 4.55 -1.44 -12.66
N TYR A 26 3.57 -0.68 -13.16
CA TYR A 26 2.65 0.07 -12.31
C TYR A 26 1.83 -0.85 -11.39
N ALA A 27 1.23 -1.90 -11.96
CA ALA A 27 0.42 -2.85 -11.20
C ALA A 27 1.25 -3.57 -10.12
N GLN A 28 2.51 -3.89 -10.39
CA GLN A 28 3.44 -4.44 -9.40
C GLN A 28 3.73 -3.44 -8.26
N CYS A 29 3.98 -2.16 -8.59
CA CYS A 29 4.18 -1.08 -7.61
C CYS A 29 2.98 -0.97 -6.66
N GLN A 30 1.77 -0.91 -7.23
CA GLN A 30 0.53 -0.77 -6.46
C GLN A 30 0.22 -2.01 -5.62
N ASN A 31 0.36 -3.21 -6.19
CA ASN A 31 0.09 -4.45 -5.47
C ASN A 31 1.08 -4.68 -4.31
N ARG A 32 2.36 -4.32 -4.50
CA ARG A 32 3.37 -4.37 -3.45
C ARG A 32 3.03 -3.43 -2.30
N ALA A 33 2.72 -2.17 -2.60
CA ALA A 33 2.31 -1.19 -1.60
C ALA A 33 1.06 -1.65 -0.83
N PHE A 34 0.05 -2.16 -1.54
CA PHE A 34 -1.18 -2.67 -0.93
C PHE A 34 -0.93 -3.88 0.00
N THR A 35 -0.14 -4.85 -0.45
CA THR A 35 0.16 -6.06 0.32
C THR A 35 0.95 -5.72 1.59
N LEU A 36 1.96 -4.86 1.46
CA LEU A 36 2.79 -4.43 2.59
C LEU A 36 1.96 -3.61 3.60
N GLY A 37 1.10 -2.71 3.11
CA GLY A 37 0.19 -1.93 3.93
C GLY A 37 -0.84 -2.80 4.66
N SER A 38 -1.40 -3.80 3.99
CA SER A 38 -2.34 -4.74 4.61
C SER A 38 -1.67 -5.57 5.71
N LEU A 39 -0.46 -6.07 5.45
CA LEU A 39 0.31 -6.83 6.44
C LEU A 39 0.66 -6.00 7.67
N THR A 40 1.15 -4.77 7.47
CA THR A 40 1.46 -3.85 8.58
C THR A 40 0.21 -3.45 9.35
N PHE A 41 -0.91 -3.19 8.68
CA PHE A 41 -2.17 -2.91 9.37
C PHE A 41 -2.61 -4.06 10.28
N LEU A 42 -2.58 -5.31 9.77
CA LEU A 42 -2.93 -6.49 10.56
C LEU A 42 -1.99 -6.66 11.75
N ALA A 43 -0.68 -6.48 11.52
CA ALA A 43 0.32 -6.55 12.59
C ALA A 43 0.05 -5.49 13.67
N MET A 44 -0.17 -4.22 13.27
CA MET A 44 -0.49 -3.14 14.19
C MET A 44 -1.79 -3.37 14.94
N ALA A 45 -2.87 -3.77 14.25
CA ALA A 45 -4.16 -4.03 14.87
C ALA A 45 -4.05 -5.14 15.91
N SER A 46 -3.30 -6.22 15.60
CA SER A 46 -3.05 -7.30 16.56
C SER A 46 -2.23 -6.82 17.77
N GLY A 47 -1.19 -6.02 17.57
CA GLY A 47 -0.38 -5.47 18.65
C GLY A 47 -1.17 -4.52 19.56
N ILE A 48 -1.96 -3.62 18.97
CA ILE A 48 -2.84 -2.70 19.73
C ILE A 48 -3.87 -3.49 20.52
N TYR A 49 -4.47 -4.54 19.95
CA TYR A 49 -5.45 -5.36 20.65
C TYR A 49 -4.84 -6.03 21.90
N ILE A 50 -3.64 -6.61 21.77
CA ILE A 50 -2.93 -7.24 22.88
C ILE A 50 -2.56 -6.20 23.95
N ALA A 51 -2.08 -5.03 23.53
CA ALA A 51 -1.74 -3.92 24.43
C ALA A 51 -2.98 -3.39 25.17
N GLN A 52 -4.11 -3.25 24.46
CA GLN A 52 -5.39 -2.85 25.04
C GLN A 52 -5.88 -3.86 26.07
N GLU A 53 -5.76 -5.16 25.80
CA GLU A 53 -6.17 -6.21 26.74
C GLU A 53 -5.32 -6.20 28.02
N LEU A 54 -4.00 -6.02 27.89
CA LEU A 54 -3.09 -5.86 29.05
C LEU A 54 -3.39 -4.58 29.86
N MET A 55 -3.71 -3.49 29.17
CA MET A 55 -3.89 -2.16 29.77
C MET A 55 -5.32 -1.88 30.24
N ARG A 56 -6.29 -2.75 29.87
CA ARG A 56 -7.69 -2.68 30.29
C ARG A 56 -7.86 -2.68 31.81
N SER A 57 -6.94 -3.29 32.56
CA SER A 57 -6.97 -3.27 34.03
C SER A 57 -6.51 -1.94 34.66
N LYS A 58 -5.89 -1.04 33.89
CA LYS A 58 -5.17 0.15 34.42
C LYS A 58 -5.75 1.51 34.02
N LEU A 59 -6.62 1.60 33.00
CA LEU A 59 -7.04 2.90 32.45
C LEU A 59 -8.55 3.15 32.56
N PRO A 60 -8.99 4.03 33.50
CA PRO A 60 -10.36 4.53 33.60
C PRO A 60 -10.60 5.72 32.65
N PHE A 61 -10.36 5.56 31.35
CA PHE A 61 -10.56 6.65 30.37
C PHE A 61 -11.85 6.49 29.56
N GLY A 62 -12.65 7.56 29.53
CA GLY A 62 -13.95 7.63 28.87
C GLY A 62 -13.87 7.39 27.35
N ARG A 63 -14.65 6.39 26.89
CA ARG A 63 -14.51 5.67 25.62
C ARG A 63 -14.70 6.47 24.32
N ASN A 64 -15.24 7.70 24.36
CA ASN A 64 -15.85 8.29 23.16
C ASN A 64 -15.07 9.46 22.53
N GLY A 65 -14.23 10.19 23.29
CA GLY A 65 -13.50 11.35 22.77
C GLY A 65 -12.12 11.02 22.18
N PHE A 66 -11.45 10.01 22.73
CA PHE A 66 -10.08 9.65 22.33
C PHE A 66 -9.98 8.98 20.96
N LEU A 67 -11.08 8.46 20.39
CA LEU A 67 -11.06 7.72 19.12
C LEU A 67 -11.16 8.61 17.89
N LEU A 68 -11.79 9.78 17.99
CA LEU A 68 -11.95 10.67 16.83
C LEU A 68 -10.61 11.26 16.40
N ALA A 69 -9.79 11.74 17.34
CA ALA A 69 -8.49 12.32 17.05
C ALA A 69 -7.55 11.40 16.24
N PRO A 70 -7.28 10.14 16.64
CA PRO A 70 -6.43 9.24 15.87
C PRO A 70 -7.06 8.82 14.53
N VAL A 71 -8.39 8.74 14.42
CA VAL A 71 -9.06 8.46 13.15
C VAL A 71 -8.87 9.61 12.16
N PHE A 72 -9.15 10.84 12.58
CA PHE A 72 -8.94 12.02 11.74
C PHE A 72 -7.47 12.18 11.34
N LEU A 73 -6.54 12.00 12.29
CA LEU A 73 -5.11 12.06 12.00
C LEU A 73 -4.68 10.97 11.01
N GLY A 74 -5.20 9.74 11.17
CA GLY A 74 -4.94 8.60 10.28
C GLY A 74 -5.51 8.80 8.88
N CYS A 75 -6.69 9.41 8.74
CA CYS A 75 -7.26 9.75 7.43
C CYS A 75 -6.41 10.80 6.71
N LEU A 76 -6.00 11.87 7.40
CA LEU A 76 -5.16 12.91 6.81
C LEU A 76 -3.80 12.35 6.40
N SER A 77 -3.10 11.68 7.31
CA SER A 77 -1.78 11.09 7.01
C SER A 77 -1.87 10.05 5.90
N GLY A 78 -2.90 9.19 5.92
CA GLY A 78 -3.16 8.19 4.89
C GLY A 78 -3.39 8.83 3.51
N TYR A 79 -4.13 9.92 3.43
CA TYR A 79 -4.34 10.66 2.17
C TYR A 79 -3.02 11.23 1.63
N PHE A 80 -2.23 11.89 2.47
CA PHE A 80 -0.93 12.45 2.06
C PHE A 80 0.04 11.35 1.59
N ILE A 81 0.16 10.26 2.34
CA ILE A 81 1.01 9.12 1.98
C ILE A 81 0.54 8.49 0.67
N THR A 82 -0.77 8.25 0.52
CA THR A 82 -1.35 7.64 -0.70
C THR A 82 -1.09 8.52 -1.91
N GLN A 83 -1.29 9.83 -1.78
CA GLN A 83 -1.08 10.78 -2.86
C GLN A 83 0.40 10.82 -3.30
N HIS A 84 1.32 10.80 -2.34
CA HIS A 84 2.76 10.77 -2.61
C HIS A 84 3.18 9.49 -3.32
N ASN A 85 2.81 8.31 -2.78
CA ASN A 85 3.14 7.01 -3.37
C ASN A 85 2.54 6.82 -4.77
N THR A 86 1.31 7.32 -4.98
CA THR A 86 0.67 7.29 -6.30
C THR A 86 1.48 8.08 -7.33
N ARG A 87 1.99 9.26 -6.95
CA ARG A 87 2.84 10.07 -7.83
C ARG A 87 4.16 9.38 -8.16
N LEU A 88 4.77 8.66 -7.21
CA LEU A 88 6.00 7.90 -7.46
C LEU A 88 5.78 6.77 -8.46
N CYS A 89 4.73 5.95 -8.29
CA CYS A 89 4.42 4.90 -9.28
C CYS A 89 4.08 5.51 -10.66
N GLN A 90 3.45 6.69 -10.70
CA GLN A 90 3.17 7.42 -11.94
C GLN A 90 4.45 7.96 -12.61
N GLN A 91 5.41 8.49 -11.85
CA GLN A 91 6.68 8.95 -12.41
C GLN A 91 7.50 7.79 -12.99
N MET A 92 7.51 6.64 -12.31
CA MET A 92 8.10 5.42 -12.83
C MET A 92 7.46 5.02 -14.17
N TRP A 93 6.13 5.08 -14.27
CA TRP A 93 5.42 4.84 -15.53
C TRP A 93 5.92 5.73 -16.67
N VAL A 94 5.91 7.05 -16.45
CA VAL A 94 6.27 8.03 -17.49
C VAL A 94 7.71 7.84 -17.96
N SER A 95 8.62 7.50 -17.05
CA SER A 95 10.02 7.23 -17.41
C SER A 95 10.24 5.99 -18.26
N LEU A 96 9.42 4.96 -18.07
CA LEU A 96 9.46 3.75 -18.87
C LEU A 96 8.97 4.04 -20.30
N GLU A 97 7.96 4.90 -20.43
CA GLU A 97 7.43 5.37 -21.70
C GLU A 97 8.45 6.23 -22.48
N GLU A 98 9.18 7.11 -21.79
CA GLU A 98 10.17 8.03 -22.40
C GLU A 98 11.56 7.39 -22.66
N LYS A 99 11.79 6.12 -22.27
CA LYS A 99 13.11 5.43 -22.34
C LYS A 99 14.26 6.23 -21.71
N GLN A 100 13.98 7.03 -20.70
CA GLN A 100 15.01 7.76 -19.94
C GLN A 100 15.32 7.00 -18.64
N PRO A 101 16.61 6.91 -18.23
CA PRO A 101 16.97 6.22 -17.00
C PRO A 101 16.45 7.04 -15.80
N VAL A 102 15.32 6.63 -15.22
CA VAL A 102 14.90 7.18 -13.93
C VAL A 102 15.89 6.71 -12.88
N THR A 103 16.54 7.69 -12.28
CA THR A 103 17.43 7.54 -11.14
C THR A 103 16.62 6.92 -10.01
N THR A 104 16.74 5.60 -9.88
CA THR A 104 16.10 4.79 -8.84
C THR A 104 16.84 5.02 -7.54
N SER A 105 16.80 6.24 -7.02
CA SER A 105 17.46 6.63 -5.76
C SER A 105 16.49 7.20 -4.72
N GLU A 106 15.24 7.50 -5.10
CA GLU A 106 14.25 8.02 -4.14
C GLU A 106 13.31 6.94 -3.56
N SER A 107 13.04 5.88 -4.31
CA SER A 107 12.12 4.82 -3.83
C SER A 107 12.75 3.91 -2.76
N GLU A 108 14.06 3.98 -2.55
CA GLU A 108 14.77 3.26 -1.47
C GLU A 108 14.71 4.04 -0.14
N LYS A 109 14.60 5.38 -0.18
CA LYS A 109 14.63 6.22 1.04
C LYS A 109 13.36 6.13 1.90
N LEU A 110 12.20 5.81 1.32
CA LEU A 110 10.95 5.66 2.06
C LEU A 110 10.81 4.31 2.77
N THR A 111 11.66 3.32 2.47
CA THR A 111 11.70 2.04 3.22
C THR A 111 12.67 2.10 4.41
N GLN A 112 13.62 3.03 4.42
CA GLN A 112 14.61 3.18 5.50
C GLN A 112 14.09 3.98 6.71
N ASP A 113 13.03 4.79 6.57
CA ASP A 113 12.43 5.60 7.67
C ASP A 113 11.35 4.83 8.47
N SER A 114 11.39 3.49 8.45
CA SER A 114 10.50 2.65 9.25
C SER A 114 11.25 1.50 9.92
N HIS A 115 12.54 1.71 10.23
CA HIS A 115 13.35 0.77 11.01
C HIS A 115 14.09 1.44 12.16
#